data_AF-F4SEG2-F1
#
_entry.id   AF-F4SEG2-F1
#
_cell.length_a   1.000
_cell.length_b   1.000
_cell.length_c   1.000
_cell.angle_alpha   90.00
_cell.angle_beta   90.00
_cell.angle_gamma   90.00
#
_symmetry.space_group_name_H-M   'P 1'
#
loop_
_entity.id
_entity.type
_entity.pdbx_description
1 polymer ?
#
loop_
_entity_poly.entity_id
_entity_poly.type
_entity_poly.pdbx_seq_one_letter_code
_entity_poly.pdbx_strand_id
1 'polypeptide(L)'
;MSTTQAPLLWVPFKSTSDVSYGQSIRQTITQTYQESPDTYKEEILSLDRCRQDALRGSAGSDVTGRDLLYKYFGQLELLELRFPEVRVPFPWKDAFTGKEISQLSLAYEKASVIFNIAATLSSLAAQQNRTSTE
;
A
#
# COMPACT_ATOMS: atom_id res chain seq x y z
N MET A 1 -27.45 -10.90 -32.38
CA MET A 1 -26.67 -9.65 -32.48
C MET A 1 -25.59 -9.72 -31.41
N SER A 2 -24.30 -9.71 -31.78
CA SER A 2 -23.24 -9.59 -30.77
C SER A 2 -23.36 -8.20 -30.14
N THR A 3 -23.67 -8.15 -28.85
CA THR A 3 -23.65 -6.90 -28.09
C THR A 3 -22.20 -6.49 -27.90
N THR A 4 -21.68 -5.64 -28.78
CA THR A 4 -20.34 -5.08 -28.63
C THR A 4 -20.28 -4.27 -27.35
N GLN A 5 -19.45 -4.70 -26.40
CA GLN A 5 -19.28 -3.96 -25.15
C GLN A 5 -18.45 -2.70 -25.38
N ALA A 6 -18.89 -1.60 -24.80
CA ALA A 6 -18.07 -0.39 -24.74
C ALA A 6 -16.80 -0.67 -23.91
N PRO A 7 -15.63 -0.17 -24.30
CA PRO A 7 -14.42 -0.29 -23.50
C PRO A 7 -14.56 0.47 -22.17
N LEU A 8 -13.92 -0.03 -21.12
CA LEU A 8 -13.83 0.64 -19.82
C LEU A 8 -12.45 1.28 -19.65
N LEU A 9 -12.43 2.42 -18.97
CA LEU A 9 -11.19 3.07 -18.54
C LEU A 9 -10.74 2.48 -17.20
N TRP A 10 -9.44 2.43 -16.98
CA TRP A 10 -8.82 2.06 -15.72
C TRP A 10 -7.69 3.03 -15.38
N VAL A 11 -7.34 3.11 -14.10
CA VAL A 11 -6.39 4.09 -13.56
C VAL A 11 -5.00 3.45 -13.43
N PRO A 12 -3.92 4.09 -13.92
CA PRO A 12 -2.57 3.57 -13.75
C PRO A 12 -2.14 3.55 -12.28
N PHE A 13 -1.16 2.70 -11.96
CA PHE A 13 -0.64 2.57 -10.59
C PHE A 13 0.37 3.66 -10.24
N LYS A 14 0.36 4.09 -8.99
CA LYS A 14 1.51 4.78 -8.40
C LYS A 14 2.61 3.76 -8.12
N SER A 15 3.87 4.19 -8.27
CA SER A 15 5.04 3.39 -7.89
C SER A 15 5.79 4.04 -6.74
N THR A 16 6.60 3.27 -6.03
CA THR A 16 7.31 3.69 -4.82
C THR A 16 8.57 2.84 -4.65
N SER A 17 9.55 3.34 -3.90
CA SER A 17 10.73 2.58 -3.52
C SER A 17 10.53 1.88 -2.18
N ASP A 18 11.42 0.94 -1.86
CA ASP A 18 11.44 0.31 -0.56
C ASP A 18 11.79 1.32 0.55
N VAL A 19 11.14 1.17 1.70
CA VAL A 19 11.28 2.01 2.89
C VAL A 19 11.17 1.09 4.10
N SER A 20 11.95 1.35 5.15
CA SER A 20 11.87 0.62 6.43
C SER A 20 11.26 1.49 7.52
N TYR A 21 10.31 0.91 8.26
CA TYR A 21 9.74 1.48 9.48
C TYR A 21 10.67 1.32 10.69
N GLY A 22 11.63 0.39 10.59
CA GLY A 22 12.61 0.01 11.61
C GLY A 22 13.09 1.16 12.48
N GLN A 23 13.75 2.13 11.87
CA GLN A 23 14.39 3.21 12.61
C GLN A 23 13.39 4.06 13.40
N SER A 24 12.31 4.52 12.77
CA SER A 24 11.34 5.42 13.42
C SER A 24 10.55 4.72 14.52
N ILE A 25 10.15 3.46 14.32
CA ILE A 25 9.42 2.69 15.34
C ILE A 25 10.34 2.39 16.52
N ARG A 26 11.55 1.88 16.28
CA ARG A 26 12.50 1.55 17.36
C ARG A 26 12.84 2.78 18.21
N GLN A 27 13.05 3.93 17.57
CA GLN A 27 13.26 5.19 18.28
C GLN A 27 12.07 5.55 19.18
N THR A 28 10.84 5.42 18.66
CA THR A 28 9.62 5.73 19.43
C THR A 28 9.43 4.78 20.62
N ILE A 29 9.72 3.49 20.44
CA ILE A 29 9.69 2.48 21.51
C ILE A 29 10.64 2.87 22.65
N THR A 30 11.90 3.18 22.32
CA THR A 30 12.89 3.57 23.33
C THR A 30 12.53 4.87 24.03
N GLN A 31 12.08 5.88 23.28
CA GLN A 31 11.87 7.24 23.83
C GLN A 31 10.54 7.38 24.60
N THR A 32 9.47 6.77 24.10
CA THR A 32 8.11 6.96 24.64
C THR A 32 7.73 5.85 25.62
N TYR A 33 8.05 4.61 25.27
CA TYR A 33 7.64 3.44 26.05
C TYR A 33 8.74 2.96 27.01
N GLN A 34 9.99 3.44 26.85
CA GLN A 34 11.15 3.04 27.66
C GLN A 34 11.40 1.52 27.66
N GLU A 35 11.02 0.87 26.57
CA GLU A 35 11.20 -0.57 26.36
C GLU A 35 12.37 -0.87 25.43
N SER A 36 12.83 -2.11 25.44
CA SER A 36 13.85 -2.57 24.49
C SER A 36 13.23 -2.73 23.09
N PRO A 37 13.70 -1.99 22.08
CA PRO A 37 13.18 -2.11 20.71
C PRO A 37 13.53 -3.46 20.05
N ASP A 38 14.48 -4.22 20.62
CA ASP A 38 14.86 -5.54 20.11
C ASP A 38 13.81 -6.61 20.37
N THR A 39 12.95 -6.41 21.37
CA THR A 39 11.81 -7.30 21.64
C THR A 39 10.80 -7.31 20.50
N TYR A 40 10.75 -6.24 19.69
CA TYR A 40 9.77 -6.06 18.61
C TYR A 40 10.36 -6.20 17.21
N LYS A 41 11.57 -6.76 17.09
CA LYS A 41 12.31 -6.83 15.83
C LYS A 41 11.56 -7.63 14.77
N GLU A 42 10.92 -8.73 15.15
CA GLU A 42 10.21 -9.62 14.22
C GLU A 42 8.96 -8.95 13.65
N GLU A 43 8.22 -8.23 14.48
CA GLU A 43 7.02 -7.49 14.10
C GLU A 43 7.35 -6.35 13.15
N ILE A 44 8.45 -5.63 13.39
CA ILE A 44 8.88 -4.55 12.50
C ILE A 44 9.32 -5.12 11.15
N LEU A 45 10.05 -6.24 11.13
CA LEU A 45 10.42 -6.92 9.89
C LEU A 45 9.18 -7.44 9.14
N SER A 46 8.17 -7.92 9.86
CA SER A 46 6.89 -8.34 9.30
C SER A 46 6.14 -7.17 8.66
N LEU A 47 6.15 -5.99 9.28
CA LEU A 47 5.57 -4.77 8.72
C LEU A 47 6.29 -4.32 7.43
N ASP A 48 7.63 -4.29 7.46
CA ASP A 48 8.44 -3.95 6.28
C ASP A 48 8.16 -4.93 5.12
N ARG A 49 8.08 -6.23 5.41
CA ARG A 49 7.72 -7.25 4.42
C ARG A 49 6.28 -7.07 3.91
N CYS A 50 5.33 -6.80 4.80
CA CYS A 50 3.94 -6.56 4.41
C CYS A 50 3.82 -5.37 3.45
N ARG A 51 4.61 -4.31 3.68
CA ARG A 51 4.72 -3.18 2.74
C ARG A 51 5.28 -3.65 1.39
N GLN A 52 6.40 -4.36 1.40
CA GLN A 52 7.04 -4.83 0.16
C GLN A 52 6.12 -5.74 -0.67
N ASP A 53 5.45 -6.69 -0.02
CA ASP A 53 4.52 -7.62 -0.67
C ASP A 53 3.35 -6.86 -1.33
N ALA A 54 2.80 -5.85 -0.64
CA ALA A 54 1.70 -5.04 -1.17
C ALA A 54 2.12 -4.17 -2.36
N LEU A 55 3.36 -3.66 -2.39
CA LEU A 55 3.81 -2.64 -3.33
C LEU A 55 4.58 -3.17 -4.54
N ARG A 56 5.19 -4.36 -4.44
CA ARG A 56 5.79 -5.05 -5.59
C ARG A 56 4.77 -5.75 -6.49
N GLY A 57 3.50 -5.79 -6.04
CA GLY A 57 2.43 -6.47 -6.73
C GLY A 57 2.57 -7.99 -6.63
N SER A 58 1.45 -8.69 -6.77
CA SER A 58 1.45 -10.14 -6.91
C SER A 58 2.10 -10.52 -8.23
N ALA A 59 3.13 -11.36 -8.20
CA ALA A 59 3.78 -11.92 -9.39
C ALA A 59 2.87 -12.85 -10.24
N GLY A 60 1.53 -12.72 -10.17
CA GLY A 60 0.62 -13.62 -10.88
C GLY A 60 -0.89 -13.32 -10.88
N SER A 61 -1.45 -12.36 -10.12
CA SER A 61 -2.90 -12.07 -10.19
C SER A 61 -3.32 -10.74 -9.53
N ASP A 62 -3.95 -9.83 -10.29
CA ASP A 62 -4.51 -8.56 -9.79
C ASP A 62 -5.39 -8.72 -8.52
N VAL A 63 -6.09 -9.85 -8.37
CA VAL A 63 -6.90 -10.16 -7.17
C VAL A 63 -6.02 -10.36 -5.93
N THR A 64 -4.93 -11.11 -6.07
CA THR A 64 -3.95 -11.29 -4.98
C THR A 64 -3.29 -9.96 -4.61
N GLY A 65 -2.95 -9.14 -5.62
CA GLY A 65 -2.44 -7.78 -5.40
C GLY A 65 -3.39 -6.91 -4.58
N ARG A 66 -4.70 -6.94 -4.88
CA ARG A 66 -5.74 -6.25 -4.12
C ARG A 66 -5.76 -6.68 -2.65
N ASP A 67 -5.73 -7.97 -2.39
CA ASP A 67 -5.83 -8.50 -1.02
C ASP A 67 -4.59 -8.15 -0.18
N LEU A 68 -3.41 -8.13 -0.80
CA LEU A 68 -2.17 -7.65 -0.16
C LEU A 68 -2.24 -6.15 0.17
N LEU A 69 -2.80 -5.33 -0.73
CA LEU A 69 -3.01 -3.91 -0.46
C LEU A 69 -4.00 -3.67 0.67
N TYR A 70 -5.11 -4.43 0.74
CA TYR A 70 -6.04 -4.36 1.87
C TYR A 70 -5.40 -4.75 3.18
N LYS A 71 -4.64 -5.85 3.19
CA LYS A 71 -3.91 -6.29 4.38
C LYS A 71 -2.96 -5.21 4.86
N TYR A 72 -2.17 -4.63 3.96
CA TYR A 72 -1.22 -3.58 4.30
C TYR A 72 -1.93 -2.31 4.80
N PHE A 73 -3.01 -1.87 4.15
CA PHE A 73 -3.82 -0.76 4.61
C PHE A 73 -4.33 -0.98 6.05
N GLY A 74 -4.82 -2.19 6.36
CA GLY A 74 -5.23 -2.56 7.72
C GLY A 74 -4.08 -2.48 8.73
N GLN A 75 -2.85 -2.84 8.34
CA GLN A 75 -1.67 -2.66 9.20
C GLN A 75 -1.37 -1.17 9.46
N LEU A 76 -1.55 -0.30 8.46
CA LEU A 76 -1.36 1.15 8.64
C LEU A 76 -2.40 1.76 9.60
N GLU A 77 -3.64 1.28 9.56
CA GLU A 77 -4.68 1.68 10.53
C GLU A 77 -4.27 1.30 11.96
N LEU A 78 -3.85 0.05 12.17
CA LEU A 78 -3.40 -0.41 13.49
C LEU A 78 -2.12 0.28 13.96
N LEU A 79 -1.21 0.59 13.03
CA LEU A 79 0.03 1.31 13.31
C LEU A 79 -0.26 2.73 13.78
N GLU A 80 -1.18 3.46 13.14
CA GLU A 80 -1.53 4.83 13.51
C GLU A 80 -2.05 4.93 14.96
N LEU A 81 -2.80 3.92 15.41
CA LEU A 81 -3.32 3.88 16.79
C LEU A 81 -2.20 3.79 17.85
N ARG A 82 -1.03 3.22 17.50
CA ARG A 82 0.10 3.03 18.42
C ARG A 82 1.21 4.04 18.21
N PHE A 83 1.45 4.44 16.96
CA PHE A 83 2.54 5.33 16.56
C PHE A 83 1.98 6.50 15.73
N PRO A 84 1.12 7.36 16.32
CA PRO A 84 0.47 8.45 15.60
C PRO A 84 1.46 9.49 15.04
N GLU A 85 2.65 9.60 15.65
CA GLU A 85 3.70 10.52 15.23
C GLU A 85 4.87 9.82 14.51
N VAL A 86 4.67 8.61 13.96
CA VAL A 86 5.71 7.92 13.20
C VAL A 86 6.16 8.75 12.01
N ARG A 87 7.47 9.00 11.88
CA ARG A 87 8.05 9.82 10.81
C ARG A 87 8.92 8.98 9.91
N VAL A 88 8.30 8.41 8.89
CA VAL A 88 8.96 7.60 7.86
C VAL A 88 8.81 8.29 6.51
N PRO A 89 9.90 8.48 5.73
CA PRO A 89 9.81 9.13 4.43
C PRO A 89 9.22 8.17 3.41
N PHE A 90 8.02 8.45 2.93
CA PHE A 90 7.33 7.64 1.92
C PHE A 90 7.46 8.27 0.53
N PRO A 91 8.41 7.83 -0.33
CA PRO A 91 8.53 8.34 -1.68
C PRO A 91 7.52 7.65 -2.60
N TRP A 92 6.64 8.42 -3.23
CA TRP A 92 5.72 7.91 -4.23
C TRP A 92 5.86 8.70 -5.53
N LYS A 93 5.87 7.97 -6.64
CA LYS A 93 5.74 8.53 -7.98
C LYS A 93 4.27 8.67 -8.33
N ASP A 94 3.93 9.83 -8.86
CA ASP A 94 2.61 10.08 -9.43
C ASP A 94 2.30 9.13 -10.59
N ALA A 95 1.06 8.65 -10.67
CA ALA A 95 0.66 7.61 -11.62
C ALA A 95 0.61 8.10 -13.08
N PHE A 96 0.48 9.40 -13.30
CA PHE A 96 0.33 9.99 -14.63
C PHE A 96 1.57 10.75 -15.08
N THR A 97 2.16 11.53 -14.18
CA THR A 97 3.32 12.39 -14.47
C THR A 97 4.65 11.74 -14.13
N GLY A 98 4.66 10.67 -13.33
CA GLY A 98 5.88 10.01 -12.87
C GLY A 98 6.72 10.84 -11.88
N LYS A 99 6.27 12.05 -11.51
CA LYS A 99 6.96 12.92 -10.56
C LYS A 99 6.99 12.27 -9.18
N GLU A 100 8.17 12.21 -8.59
CA GLU A 100 8.35 11.69 -7.24
C GLU A 100 8.06 12.75 -6.18
N ILE A 101 7.31 12.37 -5.15
CA ILE A 101 6.98 13.18 -3.98
C ILE A 101 7.16 12.31 -2.75
N SER A 102 7.96 12.78 -1.79
CA SER A 102 8.19 12.10 -0.51
C SER A 102 7.61 12.91 0.65
N GLN A 103 6.88 12.26 1.55
CA GLN A 103 6.32 12.89 2.75
C GLN A 103 6.55 12.03 3.99
N LEU A 104 6.74 12.67 5.14
CA LEU A 104 6.86 12.04 6.46
C LEU A 104 5.47 11.87 7.11
N SER A 105 4.48 11.40 6.34
CA SER A 105 3.08 11.34 6.77
C SER A 105 2.49 9.97 6.52
N LEU A 106 1.99 9.33 7.58
CA LEU A 106 1.27 8.06 7.48
C LEU A 106 -0.03 8.22 6.68
N ALA A 107 -0.71 9.36 6.80
CA ALA A 107 -1.88 9.68 5.98
C ALA A 107 -1.55 9.73 4.48
N TYR A 108 -0.35 10.20 4.11
CA TYR A 108 0.12 10.19 2.72
C TYR A 108 0.38 8.77 2.20
N GLU A 109 1.00 7.90 3.02
CA GLU A 109 1.17 6.48 2.69
C GLU A 109 -0.20 5.80 2.50
N LYS A 110 -1.13 5.99 3.46
CA LYS A 110 -2.50 5.46 3.40
C LYS A 110 -3.24 5.91 2.14
N ALA A 111 -3.21 7.20 1.82
CA ALA A 111 -3.85 7.75 0.63
C ALA A 111 -3.27 7.14 -0.66
N SER A 112 -1.95 6.94 -0.71
CA SER A 112 -1.28 6.33 -1.87
C SER A 112 -1.62 4.84 -2.02
N VAL A 113 -1.75 4.10 -0.91
CA VAL A 113 -2.22 2.70 -0.90
C VAL A 113 -3.68 2.61 -1.36
N ILE A 114 -4.57 3.46 -0.84
CA ILE A 114 -5.98 3.53 -1.28
C ILE A 114 -6.07 3.83 -2.78
N PHE A 115 -5.25 4.74 -3.29
CA PHE A 115 -5.19 5.02 -4.72
C PHE A 115 -4.85 3.76 -5.52
N ASN A 116 -3.84 3.00 -5.10
CA ASN A 116 -3.48 1.75 -5.78
C ASN A 116 -4.55 0.66 -5.63
N ILE A 117 -5.29 0.60 -4.52
CA ILE A 117 -6.47 -0.27 -4.39
C ILE A 117 -7.51 0.09 -5.45
N ALA A 118 -7.84 1.37 -5.60
CA ALA A 118 -8.79 1.85 -6.61
C ALA A 118 -8.29 1.55 -8.04
N ALA A 119 -6.99 1.73 -8.30
CA ALA A 119 -6.36 1.36 -9.57
C ALA A 119 -6.55 -0.13 -9.87
N THR A 120 -6.25 -1.03 -8.91
CA THR A 120 -6.48 -2.47 -9.06
C THR A 120 -7.94 -2.81 -9.33
N LEU A 121 -8.87 -2.23 -8.57
CA LEU A 121 -10.30 -2.49 -8.76
C LEU A 121 -10.80 -2.01 -10.13
N SER A 122 -10.33 -0.85 -10.60
CA SER A 122 -10.67 -0.34 -11.93
C SER A 122 -10.12 -1.23 -13.06
N SER A 123 -8.90 -1.75 -12.89
CA SER A 123 -8.28 -2.70 -13.81
C SER A 123 -9.07 -4.02 -13.87
N LEU A 124 -9.39 -4.60 -12.71
CA LEU A 124 -10.20 -5.82 -12.61
C LEU A 124 -11.57 -5.65 -13.28
N ALA A 125 -12.27 -4.55 -12.99
CA ALA A 125 -13.58 -4.26 -13.59
C ALA A 125 -13.49 -4.09 -15.12
N ALA A 126 -12.42 -3.46 -15.62
CA ALA A 126 -12.20 -3.27 -17.05
C ALA A 126 -11.94 -4.61 -17.78
N GLN A 127 -11.29 -5.56 -17.11
CA GLN A 127 -10.95 -6.88 -17.64
C GLN A 127 -12.11 -7.90 -17.55
N GLN A 128 -13.11 -7.66 -16.69
CA GLN A 128 -14.25 -8.58 -16.54
C GLN A 128 -15.10 -8.70 -17.80
N ASN A 129 -15.55 -9.93 -18.08
CA ASN A 129 -16.49 -10.20 -19.16
C ASN A 129 -17.92 -9.81 -18.74
N ARG A 130 -18.43 -8.69 -19.27
CA ARG A 130 -19.77 -8.18 -18.90
C ARG A 130 -20.93 -8.79 -19.69
N THR A 131 -20.72 -9.89 -20.45
CA THR A 131 -21.80 -10.61 -21.15
C THR A 131 -22.34 -11.75 -20.29
N SER A 132 -21.56 -12.19 -19.30
CA SER A 132 -21.99 -13.11 -18.25
C SER A 132 -22.83 -12.38 -17.22
N THR A 133 -23.79 -13.08 -16.61
CA THR A 133 -24.60 -12.59 -15.47
C THR A 133 -23.89 -12.68 -14.12
N GLU A 134 -22.73 -13.33 -14.08
CA GLU A 134 -21.81 -13.46 -12.94
C GLU A 134 -20.61 -12.53 -13.13
#